data_AF-B1HYP3-F1
#
_entry.id   AF-B1HYP3-F1
#
_cell.length_a   1.000
_cell.length_b   1.000
_cell.length_c   1.000
_cell.angle_alpha   90.00
_cell.angle_beta   90.00
_cell.angle_gamma   90.00
#
_symmetry.space_group_name_H-M   'P 1'
#
loop_
_entity.id
_entity.type
_entity.pdbx_description
1 polymer ?
#
loop_
_entity_poly.entity_id
_entity_poly.type
_entity_poly.pdbx_seq_one_letter_code
_entity_poly.pdbx_strand_id
1 'polypeptide(L)' 'MNAALELLTTVVFIVIISNPNVMNQEFITHMSKLFTTTTKQFEIWVVSGGNIIFILSVAINIFDGFRKARIC' A
#
# COMPACT_ATOMS: atom_id res chain seq x y z
N MET A 1 -5.97 16.36 7.77
CA MET A 1 -5.91 14.88 7.77
C MET A 1 -7.33 14.38 7.67
N ASN A 2 -7.70 13.73 6.56
CA ASN A 2 -9.07 13.26 6.33
C ASN A 2 -9.05 11.72 6.39
N ALA A 3 -9.28 11.14 7.56
CA ALA A 3 -9.25 9.69 7.75
C ALA A 3 -10.17 8.94 6.77
N ALA A 4 -11.29 9.56 6.38
CA ALA A 4 -12.17 9.04 5.33
C ALA A 4 -11.46 8.92 3.96
N LEU A 5 -10.63 9.90 3.59
CA LEU A 5 -9.87 9.88 2.34
C LEU A 5 -8.80 8.77 2.36
N GLU A 6 -8.12 8.57 3.47
CA GLU A 6 -7.11 7.51 3.58
C GLU A 6 -7.74 6.12 3.48
N LEU A 7 -8.85 5.89 4.17
CA LEU A 7 -9.60 4.64 4.06
C LEU A 7 -10.07 4.40 2.62
N LEU A 8 -10.62 5.41 1.95
CA LEU A 8 -11.03 5.30 0.56
C LEU A 8 -9.85 5.00 -0.37
N THR A 9 -8.70 5.65 -0.16
CA THR A 9 -7.49 5.43 -0.95
C THR A 9 -6.98 4.00 -0.78
N THR A 10 -7.01 3.46 0.43
CA THR A 10 -6.61 2.08 0.72
C THR A 10 -7.54 1.07 0.06
N VAL A 11 -8.85 1.27 0.15
CA VAL A 11 -9.83 0.39 -0.51
C VAL A 11 -9.62 0.40 -2.02
N VAL A 12 -9.46 1.57 -2.63
CA VAL A 12 -9.19 1.70 -4.07
C VAL A 12 -7.89 1.01 -4.46
N PHE A 13 -6.82 1.21 -3.68
CA PHE A 13 -5.54 0.54 -3.92
C PHE A 13 -5.68 -0.98 -3.88
N ILE A 14 -6.34 -1.55 -2.87
CA ILE A 14 -6.57 -2.99 -2.73
C ILE A 14 -7.35 -3.54 -3.94
N VAL A 15 -8.40 -2.83 -4.38
CA VAL A 15 -9.20 -3.22 -5.54
C VAL A 15 -8.37 -3.24 -6.82
N ILE A 16 -7.49 -2.24 -7.02
CA ILE A 16 -6.61 -2.16 -8.19
C ILE A 16 -5.62 -3.32 -8.21
N ILE A 17 -4.92 -3.58 -7.10
CA ILE A 17 -3.92 -4.66 -7.06
C ILE A 17 -4.55 -6.06 -7.09
N SER A 18 -5.82 -6.17 -6.68
CA SER A 18 -6.56 -7.44 -6.75
C SER A 18 -7.20 -7.67 -8.11
N ASN A 19 -7.11 -6.70 -9.03
CA ASN A 19 -7.68 -6.82 -10.37
C ASN A 19 -6.74 -7.64 -11.27
N PRO A 20 -7.19 -8.82 -11.77
CA PRO A 20 -6.34 -9.69 -12.59
C PRO A 20 -6.00 -9.09 -13.96
N ASN A 21 -6.75 -8.10 -14.44
CA ASN A 21 -6.41 -7.38 -15.67
C ASN A 21 -5.21 -6.44 -15.46
N VAL A 22 -5.04 -5.93 -14.24
CA VAL A 22 -3.91 -5.07 -13.86
C VAL A 22 -2.71 -5.92 -13.43
N MET A 23 -2.91 -6.82 -12.47
CA MET A 23 -1.91 -7.79 -12.02
C MET A 23 -1.98 -9.06 -12.88
N ASN A 24 -1.80 -8.89 -14.19
CA ASN A 24 -1.74 -10.01 -15.12
C ASN A 24 -0.33 -10.65 -15.13
N GLN A 25 -0.24 -11.87 -15.65
CA GLN A 25 0.98 -12.66 -15.69
C GLN A 25 2.14 -11.93 -16.40
N GLU A 26 1.85 -11.19 -17.47
CA GLU A 26 2.85 -10.47 -18.26
C GLU A 26 3.45 -9.31 -17.46
N PHE A 27 2.60 -8.52 -16.81
CA PHE A 27 3.00 -7.45 -15.91
C PHE A 27 3.83 -7.97 -14.74
N ILE A 28 3.37 -9.02 -14.06
CA ILE A 28 4.06 -9.62 -12.91
C ILE A 28 5.43 -10.15 -13.33
N THR A 29 5.52 -10.81 -14.49
CA THR A 29 6.78 -11.34 -15.02
C THR A 29 7.75 -10.23 -15.41
N HIS A 30 7.25 -9.14 -16.00
CA HIS A 30 8.06 -7.99 -16.35
C HIS A 30 8.64 -7.32 -15.10
N MET A 31 7.79 -7.05 -14.11
CA MET A 31 8.21 -6.44 -12.85
C MET A 31 9.15 -7.35 -12.06
N SER A 32 8.89 -8.66 -11.99
CA SER A 32 9.76 -9.58 -11.28
C SER A 32 11.18 -9.58 -11.88
N LYS A 33 11.30 -9.50 -13.21
CA LYS A 33 12.61 -9.34 -13.88
C LYS A 33 13.29 -8.03 -13.52
N LEU A 34 12.57 -6.90 -13.53
CA LEU A 34 13.14 -5.59 -13.19
C LEU A 34 13.70 -5.56 -11.77
N PHE A 35 12.96 -6.14 -10.81
CA PHE A 35 13.38 -6.18 -9.41
C PHE A 35 14.30 -7.38 -9.09
N THR A 36 14.68 -8.19 -10.08
CA THR A 36 15.49 -9.40 -9.88
C THR A 36 14.88 -10.33 -8.82
N THR A 37 13.56 -10.51 -8.86
CA THR A 37 12.79 -11.38 -7.95
C THR A 37 12.04 -12.45 -8.72
N THR A 38 11.46 -13.42 -8.00
CA THR A 38 10.50 -14.36 -8.59
C THR A 38 9.11 -13.71 -8.67
N THR A 39 8.26 -14.16 -9.60
CA THR A 39 6.88 -13.66 -9.74
C THR A 39 6.08 -13.75 -8.44
N LYS A 40 6.17 -14.89 -7.75
CA LYS A 40 5.54 -15.10 -6.45
C LYS A 40 6.07 -14.14 -5.39
N GLN A 41 7.38 -13.89 -5.39
CA GLN A 41 8.00 -12.97 -4.43
C GLN A 41 7.58 -11.53 -4.71
N PHE A 42 7.48 -11.13 -5.98
CA PHE A 42 6.96 -9.82 -6.37
C PHE A 42 5.51 -9.61 -5.89
N GLU A 43 4.62 -10.57 -6.11
CA GLU A 43 3.23 -10.49 -5.63
C GLU A 43 3.17 -10.32 -4.10
N ILE A 44 3.94 -11.12 -3.37
CA ILE A 44 4.04 -11.01 -1.92
C ILE A 44 4.57 -9.63 -1.52
N TRP A 45 5.57 -9.10 -2.21
CA TRP A 45 6.13 -7.76 -1.95
C TRP A 45 5.13 -6.64 -2.22
N VAL A 46 4.33 -6.72 -3.29
CA VAL A 46 3.32 -5.70 -3.60
C VAL A 46 2.24 -5.68 -2.51
N VAL A 47 1.76 -6.85 -2.10
CA VAL A 47 0.73 -6.96 -1.05
C VAL A 47 1.29 -6.53 0.31
N SER A 48 2.47 -7.03 0.70
CA SER A 48 3.07 -6.72 2.00
C SER A 48 3.57 -5.27 2.08
N GLY A 49 4.21 -4.78 1.03
CA GLY A 49 4.68 -3.40 0.93
C GLY A 49 3.55 -2.39 0.98
N GLY A 50 2.44 -2.65 0.28
CA GLY A 50 1.24 -1.82 0.34
C GLY A 50 0.65 -1.72 1.76
N ASN A 51 0.60 -2.84 2.49
CA ASN A 51 0.12 -2.86 3.87
C ASN A 51 1.05 -2.12 4.84
N ILE A 52 2.38 -2.22 4.67
CA ILE A 52 3.35 -1.50 5.51
C ILE A 52 3.17 0.01 5.39
N ILE A 53 3.03 0.53 4.16
CA ILE A 53 2.81 1.97 3.93
C ILE A 53 1.56 2.42 4.66
N PHE A 54 0.49 1.64 4.61
CA PHE A 54 -0.77 1.98 5.29
C PHE A 54 -0.61 2.02 6.82
N ILE A 55 0.07 1.03 7.41
CA ILE A 55 0.33 1.01 8.86
C ILE A 55 1.16 2.23 9.27
N LEU A 56 2.17 2.61 8.48
CA LEU A 56 2.99 3.79 8.73
C LEU A 56 2.16 5.07 8.65
N SER A 57 1.27 5.20 7.67
CA SER A 57 0.34 6.34 7.57
C SER A 57 -0.53 6.47 8.82
N VAL A 58 -1.12 5.38 9.30
CA VAL A 58 -1.92 5.37 10.53
C VAL A 58 -1.07 5.76 11.75
N ALA A 59 0.14 5.23 11.87
CA ALA A 59 1.03 5.54 12.99
C ALA A 59 1.45 7.03 13.02
N ILE A 60 1.83 7.59 11.86
CA ILE A 60 2.17 9.01 11.72
C ILE A 60 0.97 9.89 12.09
N ASN A 61 -0.21 9.51 11.64
CA ASN A 61 -1.45 10.22 11.92
C ASN A 61 -1.82 10.26 13.39
N ILE A 62 -1.67 9.14 14.10
CA ILE A 62 -1.87 9.07 15.55
C ILE A 62 -0.87 9.98 16.26
N PHE A 63 0.41 9.90 15.87
CA PHE A 63 1.46 10.73 16.45
C PHE A 63 1.21 12.23 16.24
N ASP A 64 0.82 12.63 15.04
CA ASP A 64 0.48 14.02 14.73
C ASP A 64 -0.76 14.50 15.47
N GLY A 65 -1.78 13.65 15.62
CA GLY A 65 -2.97 13.94 16.43
C GLY A 65 -2.61 14.22 17.89
N PHE A 66 -1.79 13.37 18.51
CA PHE A 66 -1.31 13.57 19.88
C PHE A 66 -0.43 14.80 20.03
N ARG A 67 0.48 15.05 19.07
CA ARG A 67 1.32 16.26 19.07
C ARG A 67 0.47 17.52 19.00
N LYS A 68 -0.55 17.54 18.14
CA LYS A 68 -1.45 18.69 17.98
C LYS A 68 -2.28 18.96 19.24
N ALA A 69 -2.69 17.90 19.95
CA ALA A 69 -3.39 18.04 21.24
C ALA A 69 -2.50 18.58 22.37
N ARG A 70 -1.16 18.49 22.26
CA ARG A 70 -0.20 18.96 23.27
C ARG A 70 0.20 20.44 23.11
N ILE A 71 -0.06 21.03 21.95
CA ILE A 71 0.28 22.43 21.62
C ILE A 71 -0.91 23.36 21.93
N CYS A 72 -2.06 22.80 22.33
CA CYS A 72 -3.22 23.54 22.83
C CYS A 72 -3.30 23.48 24.36
#